data_AF-A0A947BNZ6-F1
#
_entry.id   AF-A0A947BNZ6-F1
#
_cell.length_a   1.000
_cell.length_b   1.000
_cell.length_c   1.000
_cell.angle_alpha   90.00
_cell.angle_beta   90.00
_cell.angle_gamma   90.00
#
_symmetry.space_group_name_H-M   'P 1'
#
loop_
_entity.id
_entity.type
_entity.pdbx_description
1 polymer ?
#
loop_
_entity_poly.entity_id
_entity_poly.type
_entity_poly.pdbx_seq_one_letter_code
_entity_poly.pdbx_strand_id
1 'polypeptide(L)'
;MLTVRQAQKSGTQKLSAISGIDNALESAVLLAHAVQKDRSWLYAWPESDLSSKQQLHFEKYLQRRLDGEPVSYITGYREFWGLDLRVSTETLIPRPETELLVETALSKVDEKAAKVLELGTGTGAISVALSAERPAWKILVTETDASALAIARENFKKYNLRIDTALSNWFENTPDEKFDLIISNPP
;
A
#
# COMPACT_ATOMS: atom_id res chain seq x y z
N MET A 1 30.04 2.72 -16.11
CA MET A 1 29.01 2.43 -15.08
C MET A 1 27.74 2.05 -15.82
N LEU A 2 26.78 1.36 -15.20
CA LEU A 2 25.50 1.05 -15.84
C LEU A 2 24.62 2.30 -15.83
N THR A 3 24.07 2.69 -16.97
CA THR A 3 23.08 3.77 -17.02
C THR A 3 21.71 3.31 -16.53
N VAL A 4 20.85 4.25 -16.14
CA VAL A 4 19.45 3.99 -15.78
C VAL A 4 18.74 3.14 -16.85
N ARG A 5 18.87 3.53 -18.13
CA ARG A 5 18.28 2.80 -19.27
C ARG A 5 18.79 1.37 -19.36
N GLN A 6 20.11 1.17 -19.23
CA GLN A 6 20.73 -0.16 -19.31
C GLN A 6 20.28 -1.05 -18.15
N ALA A 7 20.24 -0.49 -16.93
CA ALA A 7 19.77 -1.20 -15.75
C ALA A 7 18.30 -1.61 -15.87
N GLN A 8 17.40 -0.69 -16.29
CA GLN A 8 15.99 -1.01 -16.47
C GLN A 8 15.77 -2.09 -17.53
N LYS A 9 16.49 -2.02 -18.66
CA LYS A 9 16.42 -3.06 -19.71
C LYS A 9 16.87 -4.42 -19.17
N SER A 10 17.98 -4.47 -18.44
CA SER A 10 18.49 -5.69 -17.81
C SER A 10 17.52 -6.26 -16.79
N GLY A 11 16.95 -5.41 -15.92
CA GLY A 11 15.94 -5.83 -14.94
C GLY A 11 14.69 -6.41 -15.59
N THR A 12 14.16 -5.73 -16.63
CA THR A 12 13.01 -6.21 -17.41
C THR A 12 13.27 -7.59 -18.02
N GLN A 13 14.46 -7.81 -18.58
CA GLN A 13 14.86 -9.12 -19.14
C GLN A 13 15.01 -10.20 -18.07
N LYS A 14 15.53 -9.86 -16.89
CA LYS A 14 15.60 -10.83 -15.78
C LYS A 14 14.20 -11.23 -15.31
N LEU A 15 13.30 -10.26 -15.17
CA LEU A 15 11.92 -10.51 -14.73
C LEU A 15 11.08 -11.25 -15.77
N SER A 16 11.45 -11.29 -17.05
CA SER A 16 10.72 -12.10 -18.03
C SER A 16 10.76 -13.61 -17.79
N ALA A 17 11.65 -14.07 -16.90
CA ALA A 17 11.69 -15.47 -16.47
C ALA A 17 10.51 -15.86 -15.55
N ILE A 18 9.80 -14.88 -14.99
CA ILE A 18 8.63 -15.11 -14.12
C ILE A 18 7.35 -14.59 -14.81
N SER A 19 6.22 -15.19 -14.49
CA SER A 19 4.90 -14.79 -15.02
C SER A 19 4.41 -13.51 -14.32
N GLY A 20 4.98 -12.37 -14.71
CA GLY A 20 4.51 -11.03 -14.32
C GLY A 20 3.57 -10.43 -15.37
N ILE A 21 2.61 -9.61 -14.94
CA ILE A 21 1.65 -8.92 -15.82
C ILE A 21 2.36 -7.78 -16.59
N ASP A 22 3.33 -7.10 -15.96
CA ASP A 22 4.12 -6.03 -16.58
C ASP A 22 5.54 -5.97 -15.99
N ASN A 23 6.45 -6.75 -16.56
CA ASN A 23 7.84 -6.85 -16.12
C ASN A 23 8.62 -5.53 -16.28
N ALA A 24 8.23 -4.69 -17.24
CA ALA A 24 8.88 -3.40 -17.47
C ALA A 24 8.51 -2.41 -16.37
N LEU A 25 7.23 -2.40 -15.97
CA LEU A 25 6.75 -1.63 -14.84
C LEU A 25 7.40 -2.09 -13.52
N GLU A 26 7.41 -3.39 -13.24
CA GLU A 26 8.05 -3.92 -12.03
C GLU A 26 9.54 -3.54 -11.96
N SER A 27 10.28 -3.71 -13.07
CA SER A 27 11.68 -3.29 -13.13
C SER A 27 11.86 -1.79 -12.88
N ALA A 28 10.95 -0.95 -13.40
CA ALA A 28 11.01 0.49 -13.21
C ALA A 28 10.76 0.87 -11.74
N VAL A 29 9.80 0.22 -11.09
CA VAL A 29 9.47 0.43 -9.67
C VAL A 29 10.65 0.05 -8.78
N LEU A 30 11.26 -1.12 -9.00
CA LEU A 30 12.41 -1.57 -8.21
C LEU A 30 13.65 -0.69 -8.44
N LEU A 31 13.87 -0.22 -9.67
CA LEU A 31 14.97 0.69 -9.98
C LEU A 31 14.77 2.06 -9.32
N ALA A 32 13.56 2.63 -9.43
CA ALA A 32 13.18 3.88 -8.78
C ALA A 32 13.43 3.81 -7.26
N HIS A 33 13.04 2.69 -6.64
CA HIS A 33 13.31 2.43 -5.23
C HIS A 33 14.82 2.33 -4.93
N ALA A 34 15.61 1.67 -5.76
CA ALA A 34 17.07 1.58 -5.58
C ALA A 34 17.78 2.94 -5.67
N VAL A 35 17.30 3.83 -6.55
CA VAL A 35 17.89 5.18 -6.72
C VAL A 35 17.27 6.23 -5.80
N GLN A 36 16.21 5.89 -5.05
CA GLN A 36 15.46 6.81 -4.19
C GLN A 36 14.89 8.00 -4.98
N LYS A 37 14.27 7.71 -6.13
CA LYS A 37 13.58 8.67 -7.00
C LYS A 37 12.24 8.11 -7.43
N ASP A 38 11.40 8.96 -8.01
CA ASP A 38 10.18 8.51 -8.67
C ASP A 38 10.48 7.91 -10.07
N ARG A 39 9.46 7.29 -10.66
CA ARG A 39 9.57 6.72 -12.01
C ARG A 39 9.76 7.81 -13.08
N SER A 40 9.17 9.00 -12.90
CA SER A 40 9.33 10.13 -13.85
C SER A 40 10.77 10.56 -14.01
N TRP A 41 11.57 10.50 -12.94
CA TRP A 41 12.99 10.80 -12.99
C TRP A 41 13.74 9.79 -13.87
N LEU A 42 13.41 8.49 -13.81
CA LEU A 42 14.04 7.49 -14.68
C LEU A 42 13.79 7.79 -16.17
N TYR A 43 12.58 8.25 -16.50
CA TYR A 43 12.22 8.65 -17.87
C TYR A 43 12.93 9.94 -18.31
N ALA A 44 13.07 10.91 -17.41
CA ALA A 44 13.72 12.18 -17.71
C ALA A 44 15.25 12.06 -17.83
N TRP A 45 15.86 11.10 -17.13
CA TRP A 45 17.32 10.95 -17.02
C TRP A 45 17.81 9.51 -17.35
N PRO A 46 17.49 8.97 -18.53
CA PRO A 46 17.81 7.58 -18.87
C PRO A 46 19.32 7.32 -19.04
N GLU A 47 20.10 8.36 -19.36
CA GLU A 47 21.55 8.28 -19.55
C GLU A 47 22.35 8.51 -18.26
N SER A 48 21.69 8.79 -17.13
CA SER A 48 22.39 8.95 -15.85
C SER A 48 23.04 7.64 -15.40
N ASP A 49 24.29 7.73 -14.93
CA ASP A 49 25.02 6.61 -14.37
C ASP A 49 24.51 6.23 -12.97
N LEU A 50 24.39 4.93 -12.73
CA LEU A 50 24.14 4.39 -11.39
C LEU A 50 25.45 4.23 -10.63
N SER A 51 25.46 4.68 -9.38
CA SER A 51 26.53 4.33 -8.43
C SER A 51 26.55 2.82 -8.16
N SER A 52 27.70 2.28 -7.74
CA SER A 52 27.83 0.86 -7.39
C SER A 52 26.85 0.44 -6.29
N LYS A 53 26.53 1.34 -5.35
CA LYS A 53 25.54 1.09 -4.29
C LYS A 53 24.12 0.95 -4.86
N GLN A 54 23.73 1.82 -5.79
CA GLN A 54 22.41 1.75 -6.44
C GLN A 54 22.28 0.48 -7.29
N GLN A 55 23.34 0.10 -8.02
CA GLN A 55 23.37 -1.15 -8.78
C GLN A 55 23.18 -2.36 -7.86
N LEU A 56 23.93 -2.42 -6.75
CA LEU A 56 23.83 -3.50 -5.76
C LEU A 56 22.43 -3.59 -5.14
N HIS A 57 21.84 -2.46 -4.76
CA HIS A 57 20.46 -2.43 -4.24
C HIS A 57 19.46 -2.95 -5.27
N PHE A 58 19.55 -2.46 -6.51
CA PHE A 58 18.65 -2.87 -7.57
C PHE A 58 18.73 -4.37 -7.86
N GLU A 59 19.94 -4.93 -7.93
CA GLU A 59 20.16 -6.37 -8.09
C GLU A 59 19.56 -7.18 -6.94
N LYS A 60 19.74 -6.73 -5.70
CA LYS A 60 19.14 -7.37 -4.51
C LYS A 60 17.61 -7.38 -4.60
N TYR A 61 17.00 -6.28 -5.05
CA TYR A 61 15.55 -6.19 -5.21
C TYR A 61 15.04 -7.08 -6.34
N LEU A 62 15.75 -7.15 -7.47
CA LEU A 62 15.41 -8.08 -8.55
C LEU A 62 15.48 -9.53 -8.07
N GLN A 63 16.50 -9.90 -7.29
CA GLN A 63 16.61 -11.26 -6.76
C GLN A 63 15.44 -11.61 -5.85
N ARG A 64 15.11 -10.75 -4.88
CA ARG A 64 13.93 -10.93 -4.02
C ARG A 64 12.65 -11.13 -4.85
N ARG A 65 12.49 -10.36 -5.92
CA ARG A 65 11.32 -10.48 -6.80
C ARG A 65 11.29 -11.81 -7.56
N LEU A 66 12.45 -12.25 -8.07
CA LEU A 66 12.61 -13.55 -8.75
C LEU A 66 12.35 -14.72 -7.81
N ASP A 67 12.65 -14.56 -6.51
CA ASP A 67 12.36 -15.54 -5.47
C ASP A 67 10.86 -15.57 -5.07
N GLY A 68 10.03 -14.76 -5.74
CA GLY A 68 8.57 -14.75 -5.58
C GLY A 68 8.03 -13.67 -4.65
N GLU A 69 8.88 -12.82 -4.08
CA GLU A 69 8.43 -11.76 -3.19
C GLU A 69 7.68 -10.64 -3.95
N PRO A 70 6.47 -10.24 -3.53
CA PRO A 70 5.74 -9.13 -4.15
C PRO A 70 6.52 -7.82 -4.16
N VAL A 71 6.45 -7.07 -5.27
CA VAL A 71 7.13 -5.77 -5.43
C VAL A 71 6.75 -4.77 -4.31
N SER A 72 5.51 -4.79 -3.85
CA SER A 72 5.03 -3.91 -2.77
C SER A 72 5.69 -4.22 -1.42
N TYR A 73 6.02 -5.48 -1.11
CA TYR A 73 6.80 -5.82 0.08
C TYR A 73 8.28 -5.47 -0.07
N ILE A 74 8.82 -5.60 -1.28
CA ILE A 74 10.19 -5.20 -1.56
C ILE A 74 10.38 -3.69 -1.37
N THR A 75 9.44 -2.90 -1.89
CA THR A 75 9.45 -1.43 -1.80
C THR A 75 8.88 -0.88 -0.48
N GLY A 76 8.08 -1.67 0.22
CA GLY A 76 7.39 -1.31 1.46
C GLY A 76 6.11 -0.50 1.26
N TYR A 77 5.64 -0.31 0.02
CA TYR A 77 4.48 0.53 -0.28
C TYR A 77 3.54 -0.08 -1.33
N ARG A 78 2.26 0.30 -1.24
CA ARG A 78 1.22 0.01 -2.22
C ARG A 78 0.32 1.23 -2.36
N GLU A 79 0.13 1.70 -3.59
CA GLU A 79 -0.90 2.69 -3.90
C GLU A 79 -2.28 2.05 -3.73
N PHE A 80 -3.18 2.77 -3.07
CA PHE A 80 -4.60 2.46 -2.96
C PHE A 80 -5.37 3.79 -2.87
N TRP A 81 -6.39 3.97 -3.71
CA TRP A 81 -7.18 5.21 -3.75
C TRP A 81 -6.33 6.48 -3.98
N GLY A 82 -5.28 6.39 -4.81
CA GLY A 82 -4.32 7.47 -5.04
C GLY A 82 -3.40 7.79 -3.85
N LEU A 83 -3.41 6.97 -2.80
CA LEU A 83 -2.64 7.14 -1.58
C LEU A 83 -1.62 6.01 -1.45
N ASP A 84 -0.33 6.36 -1.32
CA ASP A 84 0.74 5.40 -1.02
C ASP A 84 0.64 4.91 0.43
N LEU A 85 0.22 3.67 0.63
CA LEU A 85 0.16 3.04 1.95
C LEU A 85 1.42 2.23 2.20
N ARG A 86 1.99 2.35 3.39
CA ARG A 86 3.00 1.41 3.88
C ARG A 86 2.36 0.04 3.99
N VAL A 87 3.08 -0.97 3.51
CA VAL A 87 2.71 -2.38 3.63
C VAL A 87 3.87 -3.19 4.20
N SER A 88 3.56 -4.33 4.80
CA SER A 88 4.55 -5.31 5.23
C SER A 88 3.99 -6.72 5.10
N THR A 89 4.84 -7.72 5.37
CA THR A 89 4.46 -9.14 5.47
C THR A 89 3.39 -9.41 6.51
N GLU A 90 3.19 -8.49 7.47
CA GLU A 90 2.18 -8.60 8.53
C GLU A 90 0.79 -8.16 8.06
N THR A 91 0.67 -7.62 6.86
CA THR A 91 -0.60 -7.07 6.33
C THR A 91 -0.91 -7.64 4.97
N LEU A 92 -2.20 -7.77 4.63
CA LEU A 92 -2.59 -8.03 3.25
C LEU A 92 -2.31 -6.80 2.38
N ILE A 93 -1.72 -7.01 1.20
CA ILE A 93 -1.53 -5.96 0.19
C ILE A 93 -2.91 -5.49 -0.30
N PRO A 94 -3.23 -4.18 -0.21
CA PRO A 94 -4.49 -3.63 -0.73
C PRO A 94 -4.68 -3.97 -2.20
N ARG A 95 -5.86 -4.51 -2.51
CA ARG A 95 -6.23 -4.92 -3.86
C ARG A 95 -7.06 -3.82 -4.55
N PRO A 96 -6.90 -3.61 -5.88
CA PRO A 96 -7.70 -2.63 -6.60
C PRO A 96 -9.20 -2.89 -6.47
N GLU A 97 -9.64 -4.15 -6.41
CA GLU A 97 -11.05 -4.50 -6.25
C GLU A 97 -11.65 -4.00 -4.92
N THR A 98 -10.82 -3.78 -3.89
CA THR A 98 -11.25 -3.20 -2.61
C THR A 98 -11.64 -1.71 -2.75
N GLU A 99 -11.23 -1.02 -3.82
CA GLU A 99 -11.65 0.36 -4.09
C GLU A 99 -13.17 0.45 -4.37
N LEU A 100 -13.76 -0.58 -4.98
CA LEU A 100 -15.22 -0.65 -5.18
C LEU A 100 -15.99 -0.67 -3.84
N LEU A 101 -15.41 -1.27 -2.79
CA LEU A 101 -16.00 -1.28 -1.46
C LEU A 101 -16.01 0.14 -0.84
N VAL A 102 -14.95 0.91 -1.06
CA VAL A 102 -14.86 2.32 -0.66
C VAL A 102 -15.92 3.15 -1.41
N GLU A 103 -16.01 3.01 -2.73
CA GLU A 103 -17.03 3.69 -3.56
C GLU A 103 -18.46 3.38 -3.08
N THR A 104 -18.72 2.11 -2.79
CA THR A 104 -20.03 1.66 -2.33
C THR A 104 -20.37 2.23 -0.95
N ALA A 105 -19.39 2.33 -0.05
CA ALA A 105 -19.58 2.95 1.26
C ALA A 105 -19.89 4.45 1.13
N LEU A 106 -19.14 5.18 0.31
CA LEU A 106 -19.31 6.62 0.10
C LEU A 106 -20.64 7.00 -0.56
N SER A 107 -21.24 6.09 -1.32
CA SER A 107 -22.54 6.28 -1.97
C SER A 107 -23.75 5.83 -1.14
N LYS A 108 -23.54 5.05 -0.08
CA LYS A 108 -24.63 4.57 0.80
C LYS A 108 -24.90 5.48 1.99
N VAL A 109 -23.96 6.34 2.35
CA VAL A 109 -24.03 7.23 3.51
C VAL A 109 -23.89 8.66 3.01
N ASP A 110 -25.04 9.35 2.90
CA ASP A 110 -25.12 10.73 2.42
C ASP A 110 -24.82 11.74 3.54
N GLU A 111 -24.80 11.29 4.79
CA GLU A 111 -24.56 12.12 5.95
C GLU A 111 -23.16 12.74 5.92
N LYS A 112 -23.12 14.05 6.18
CA LYS A 112 -21.86 14.80 6.29
C LYS A 112 -20.96 14.27 7.42
N ALA A 113 -21.55 13.71 8.47
CA ALA A 113 -20.85 13.08 9.58
C ALA A 113 -21.52 11.73 9.87
N ALA A 114 -20.71 10.69 9.98
CA ALA A 114 -21.14 9.32 10.25
C ALA A 114 -20.14 8.63 11.18
N LYS A 115 -20.62 7.65 11.94
CA LYS A 115 -19.80 6.72 12.72
C LYS A 115 -19.59 5.45 11.91
N VAL A 116 -18.33 5.13 11.64
CA VAL A 116 -17.94 3.96 10.85
C VAL A 116 -17.13 3.01 11.72
N LEU A 117 -17.44 1.72 11.63
CA LEU A 117 -16.62 0.64 12.16
C LEU A 117 -16.02 -0.16 11.00
N GLU A 118 -14.70 -0.19 10.90
CA GLU A 118 -14.00 -1.13 10.02
C GLU A 118 -13.51 -2.33 10.82
N LEU A 119 -13.82 -3.55 10.36
CA LEU A 119 -13.34 -4.79 10.96
C LEU A 119 -12.22 -5.40 10.11
N GLY A 120 -11.08 -5.71 10.72
CA GLY A 120 -9.93 -6.30 10.03
C GLY A 120 -9.26 -5.29 9.09
N THR A 121 -8.80 -4.17 9.64
CA THR A 121 -8.30 -3.02 8.86
C THR A 121 -7.03 -3.31 8.06
N GLY A 122 -6.23 -4.29 8.48
CA GLY A 122 -4.94 -4.62 7.87
C GLY A 122 -4.01 -3.40 7.78
N THR A 123 -3.84 -2.86 6.57
CA THR A 123 -3.03 -1.66 6.32
C THR A 123 -3.73 -0.34 6.63
N GLY A 124 -5.05 -0.37 6.92
CA GLY A 124 -5.87 0.83 7.04
C GLY A 124 -6.41 1.36 5.72
N ALA A 125 -6.31 0.60 4.62
CA ALA A 125 -6.59 1.10 3.27
C ALA A 125 -7.99 1.71 3.10
N ILE A 126 -9.03 1.00 3.53
CA ILE A 126 -10.41 1.48 3.43
C ILE A 126 -10.58 2.73 4.30
N SER A 127 -10.14 2.68 5.56
CA SER A 127 -10.31 3.80 6.50
C SER A 127 -9.53 5.06 6.13
N VAL A 128 -8.34 4.91 5.55
CA VAL A 128 -7.58 6.04 4.99
C VAL A 128 -8.34 6.69 3.83
N ALA A 129 -8.84 5.88 2.89
CA ALA A 129 -9.60 6.39 1.75
C ALA A 129 -10.91 7.07 2.18
N LEU A 130 -11.68 6.43 3.07
CA LEU A 130 -12.91 7.02 3.61
C LEU A 130 -12.66 8.34 4.34
N SER A 131 -11.60 8.41 5.17
CA SER A 131 -11.28 9.63 5.90
C SER A 131 -10.80 10.77 4.99
N ALA A 132 -10.12 10.45 3.89
CA ALA A 132 -9.71 11.44 2.89
C ALA A 132 -10.92 12.06 2.16
N GLU A 133 -11.90 11.24 1.80
CA GLU A 133 -13.12 11.66 1.10
C GLU A 133 -14.19 12.27 2.02
N ARG A 134 -14.20 11.87 3.30
CA ARG A 134 -15.17 12.29 4.32
C ARG A 134 -14.46 12.66 5.64
N PRO A 135 -13.80 13.83 5.72
CA PRO A 135 -13.02 14.22 6.90
C PRO A 135 -13.82 14.38 8.20
N ALA A 136 -15.15 14.48 8.11
CA ALA A 136 -16.06 14.60 9.26
C ALA A 136 -16.60 13.25 9.74
N TRP A 137 -16.31 12.15 9.05
CA TRP A 137 -16.64 10.80 9.53
C TRP A 137 -15.71 10.42 10.68
N LYS A 138 -16.29 9.77 11.70
CA LYS A 138 -15.57 9.21 12.83
C LYS A 138 -15.41 7.72 12.59
N ILE A 139 -14.17 7.28 12.44
CA ILE A 139 -13.87 5.90 12.10
C ILE A 139 -13.17 5.23 13.27
N LEU A 140 -13.72 4.10 13.71
CA LEU A 140 -13.08 3.12 14.56
C LEU A 140 -12.66 1.94 13.69
N VAL A 141 -11.43 1.50 13.83
CA VAL A 141 -10.94 0.29 13.15
C VAL A 141 -10.54 -0.77 14.16
N THR A 142 -10.78 -2.02 13.81
CA THR A 142 -10.29 -3.18 14.55
C THR A 142 -9.33 -4.03 13.75
N GLU A 143 -8.42 -4.68 14.45
CA GLU A 143 -7.51 -5.67 13.90
C GLU A 143 -7.16 -6.69 14.98
N THR A 144 -7.00 -7.96 14.61
CA THR A 144 -6.63 -9.01 15.56
C THR A 144 -5.11 -9.14 15.70
N ASP A 145 -4.35 -8.71 14.69
CA ASP A 145 -2.89 -8.75 14.69
C ASP A 145 -2.30 -7.39 15.11
N ALA A 146 -1.48 -7.40 16.16
CA ALA A 146 -0.90 -6.17 16.70
C ALA A 146 0.12 -5.51 15.74
N SER A 147 0.79 -6.30 14.90
CA SER A 147 1.76 -5.81 13.93
C SER A 147 1.07 -5.16 12.74
N ALA A 148 0.00 -5.77 12.23
CA ALA A 148 -0.88 -5.18 11.21
C ALA A 148 -1.47 -3.85 11.70
N LEU A 149 -2.00 -3.82 12.93
CA LEU A 149 -2.54 -2.60 13.53
C LEU A 149 -1.49 -1.48 13.67
N ALA A 150 -0.23 -1.84 13.93
CA ALA A 150 0.87 -0.88 13.94
C ALA A 150 1.11 -0.27 12.55
N ILE A 151 1.09 -1.08 11.49
CA ILE A 151 1.19 -0.59 10.10
C ILE A 151 0.02 0.34 9.75
N ALA A 152 -1.22 -0.01 10.12
CA ALA A 152 -2.37 0.87 9.92
C ALA A 152 -2.18 2.24 10.60
N ARG A 153 -1.73 2.24 11.86
CA ARG A 153 -1.44 3.49 12.61
C ARG A 153 -0.36 4.33 11.95
N GLU A 154 0.67 3.71 11.38
CA GLU A 154 1.69 4.45 10.62
C GLU A 154 1.10 5.12 9.38
N ASN A 155 0.20 4.45 8.67
CA ASN A 155 -0.51 5.03 7.52
C ASN A 155 -1.44 6.17 7.95
N PHE A 156 -2.20 6.02 9.03
CA PHE A 156 -3.04 7.08 9.57
C PHE A 156 -2.19 8.31 9.94
N LYS A 157 -1.04 8.10 10.58
CA LYS A 157 -0.09 9.17 10.91
C LYS A 157 0.49 9.83 9.66
N LYS A 158 0.86 9.06 8.63
CA LYS A 158 1.41 9.58 7.36
C LYS A 158 0.48 10.61 6.73
N TYR A 159 -0.84 10.39 6.80
CA TYR A 159 -1.86 11.26 6.24
C TYR A 159 -2.49 12.22 7.27
N ASN A 160 -1.96 12.28 8.49
CA ASN A 160 -2.48 13.12 9.58
C ASN A 160 -3.98 12.88 9.87
N LEU A 161 -4.42 11.62 9.77
CA LEU A 161 -5.80 11.20 9.98
C LEU A 161 -6.01 10.82 11.45
N ARG A 162 -7.16 11.20 12.00
CA ARG A 162 -7.58 10.83 13.36
C ARG A 162 -8.57 9.68 13.28
N ILE A 163 -8.04 8.47 13.39
CA ILE A 163 -8.80 7.23 13.30
C ILE A 163 -8.58 6.46 14.60
N ASP A 164 -9.67 6.08 15.26
CA ASP A 164 -9.61 5.32 16.49
C ASP A 164 -9.27 3.86 16.18
N THR A 165 -8.48 3.22 17.04
CA THR A 165 -7.95 1.86 16.78
C THR A 165 -8.14 0.97 18.00
N ALA A 166 -8.56 -0.27 17.77
CA ALA A 166 -8.66 -1.29 18.82
C ALA A 166 -8.07 -2.62 18.35
N LEU A 167 -7.26 -3.26 19.21
CA LEU A 167 -6.88 -4.66 19.02
C LEU A 167 -8.09 -5.51 19.42
N SER A 168 -8.71 -6.20 18.47
CA SER A 168 -9.97 -6.92 18.68
C SER A 168 -10.09 -8.08 17.73
N ASN A 169 -10.61 -9.20 18.23
CA ASN A 169 -11.19 -10.22 17.38
C ASN A 169 -12.62 -9.80 17.06
N TRP A 170 -12.85 -9.34 15.83
CA TRP A 170 -14.14 -8.79 15.39
C TRP A 170 -14.66 -7.72 16.37
N PHE A 171 -15.82 -7.95 16.97
CA PHE A 171 -16.54 -7.00 17.83
C PHE A 171 -16.14 -7.06 19.32
N GLU A 172 -15.29 -8.00 19.74
CA GLU A 172 -15.02 -8.26 21.17
C GLU A 172 -14.60 -7.00 21.96
N ASN A 173 -13.75 -6.15 21.39
CA ASN A 173 -13.28 -4.90 22.00
C ASN A 173 -13.84 -3.65 21.29
N THR A 174 -15.07 -3.72 20.79
CA THR A 174 -15.80 -2.57 20.23
C THR A 174 -16.78 -1.98 21.24
N PRO A 175 -17.05 -0.67 21.20
CA PRO A 175 -18.05 -0.07 22.08
C PRO A 175 -19.45 -0.62 21.76
N ASP A 176 -20.27 -0.80 22.80
CA ASP A 176 -21.68 -1.18 22.67
C ASP A 176 -22.51 0.03 22.21
N GLU A 177 -22.35 0.40 20.95
CA GLU A 177 -23.09 1.48 20.30
C GLU A 177 -23.44 1.14 18.85
N LYS A 178 -24.32 1.96 18.26
CA LYS A 178 -24.67 1.85 16.85
C LYS A 178 -23.69 2.62 15.98
N PHE A 179 -23.33 2.01 14.87
CA PHE A 179 -22.58 2.64 13.78
C PHE A 179 -23.54 2.88 12.60
N ASP A 180 -23.29 3.96 11.88
CA ASP A 180 -24.03 4.28 10.65
C ASP A 180 -23.56 3.36 9.50
N LEU A 181 -22.30 2.91 9.55
CA LEU A 181 -21.71 1.96 8.62
C LEU A 181 -20.79 0.98 9.35
N ILE A 182 -20.93 -0.31 9.05
CA ILE A 182 -19.94 -1.34 9.39
C ILE A 182 -19.40 -1.89 8.07
N ILE A 183 -18.07 -1.90 7.93
CA ILE A 183 -17.38 -2.30 6.71
C ILE A 183 -16.25 -3.28 7.05
N SER A 184 -15.99 -4.23 6.14
CA SER A 184 -14.89 -5.18 6.30
C SER A 184 -14.53 -5.77 4.93
N ASN A 185 -13.26 -6.10 4.75
CA ASN A 185 -12.77 -6.95 3.67
C ASN A 185 -12.07 -8.18 4.29
N PRO A 186 -12.85 -9.16 4.77
CA PRO A 186 -12.32 -10.29 5.52
C PRO A 186 -11.55 -11.28 4.61
N PRO A 187 -10.78 -12.22 5.20
CA PRO A 187 -10.09 -13.30 4.46
C PRO A 187 -11.02 -14.20 3.65
#